data_AF-A0A967L7V2-F1
#
_entry.id   AF-A0A967L7V2-F1
#
_cell.length_a   1.000
_cell.length_b   1.000
_cell.length_c   1.000
_cell.angle_alpha   90.00
_cell.angle_beta   90.00
_cell.angle_gamma   90.00
#
_symmetry.space_group_name_H-M   'P 1'
#
loop_
_entity.id
_entity.type
_entity.pdbx_description
1 polymer ?
#
loop_
_entity_poly.entity_id
_entity_poly.type
_entity_poly.pdbx_seq_one_letter_code
_entity_poly.pdbx_strand_id
1 'polypeptide(L)'
;MPSAPPKNIILIGFMGSGKSSIGRELSQTLGYPVIDTDALIVKRTRKPIRQIFADEGEEAFRDLESAVLTDLEADHPTRRIIAT
;
A
#
# COMPACT_ATOMS: atom_id res chain seq x y z
N MET A 1 21.53 -17.52 -12.74
CA MET A 1 20.05 -17.56 -12.75
C MET A 1 19.57 -16.47 -11.81
N PRO A 2 18.78 -15.46 -12.23
CA PRO A 2 18.17 -14.57 -11.24
C PRO A 2 17.32 -15.43 -10.30
N SER A 3 17.38 -15.14 -9.00
CA SER A 3 16.54 -15.79 -7.99
C SER A 3 15.07 -15.67 -8.38
N ALA A 4 14.24 -16.63 -7.96
CA ALA A 4 12.80 -16.58 -8.18
C ALA A 4 12.26 -15.16 -7.89
N PRO A 5 11.33 -14.64 -8.72
CA PRO A 5 10.91 -13.26 -8.59
C PRO A 5 10.25 -13.05 -7.22
N PRO A 6 10.43 -11.86 -6.60
CA PRO A 6 9.99 -11.60 -5.22
C PRO A 6 8.49 -11.88 -5.08
N LYS A 7 8.08 -12.46 -3.94
CA LYS A 7 6.67 -12.71 -3.65
C LYS A 7 5.91 -11.40 -3.62
N ASN A 8 6.16 -10.50 -2.67
CA ASN A 8 5.60 -9.15 -2.70
C ASN A 8 6.74 -8.13 -2.61
N ILE A 9 6.53 -6.95 -3.20
CA ILE A 9 7.43 -5.80 -3.07
C ILE A 9 6.67 -4.75 -2.26
N ILE A 10 7.21 -4.34 -1.12
CA ILE A 10 6.61 -3.31 -0.28
C ILE A 10 7.45 -2.05 -0.38
N LEU A 11 6.84 -0.95 -0.81
CA LEU A 11 7.45 0.37 -0.91
C LEU A 11 7.06 1.17 0.33
N ILE A 12 8.05 1.48 1.17
CA ILE A 12 7.89 2.28 2.38
C ILE A 12 8.51 3.66 2.21
N GLY A 13 7.99 4.65 2.93
CA GLY A 13 8.56 6.00 2.98
C GLY A 13 7.49 7.05 3.23
N PHE A 14 7.89 8.32 3.35
CA PHE A 14 6.95 9.42 3.61
C PHE A 14 5.98 9.65 2.45
N MET A 15 4.83 10.27 2.75
CA MET A 15 3.90 10.73 1.72
C MET A 15 4.61 11.72 0.77
N GLY A 16 4.37 11.59 -0.53
CA GLY A 16 5.04 12.43 -1.54
C GLY A 16 6.48 12.03 -1.90
N SER A 17 7.03 10.96 -1.30
CA SER A 17 8.37 10.45 -1.63
C SER A 17 8.46 9.73 -2.99
N GLY A 18 7.36 9.62 -3.72
CA GLY A 18 7.34 9.03 -5.07
C GLY A 18 7.04 7.53 -5.14
N LYS A 19 6.62 6.90 -4.02
CA LYS A 19 6.27 5.45 -3.97
C LYS A 19 5.28 5.03 -5.06
N SER A 20 4.21 5.80 -5.29
CA SER A 20 3.22 5.48 -6.33
C SER A 20 3.82 5.54 -7.74
N SER A 21 4.76 6.46 -7.99
CA SER A 21 5.48 6.56 -9.26
C SER A 21 6.40 5.35 -9.48
N ILE A 22 7.22 5.01 -8.49
CA ILE A 22 8.12 3.84 -8.53
C ILE A 22 7.32 2.54 -8.63
N GLY A 23 6.20 2.44 -7.91
CA GLY A 23 5.33 1.27 -7.97
C GLY A 23 4.76 1.03 -9.36
N ARG A 24 4.41 2.11 -10.07
CA ARG A 24 3.93 2.03 -11.46
C ARG A 24 5.02 1.55 -12.43
N GLU A 25 6.24 2.04 -12.28
CA GLU A 25 7.38 1.63 -13.10
C GLU A 25 7.76 0.16 -12.85
N LEU A 26 7.79 -0.25 -11.59
CA LEU A 26 7.99 -1.65 -11.19
C LEU A 26 6.88 -2.55 -11.75
N SER A 27 5.63 -2.09 -11.74
CA SER A 27 4.50 -2.83 -12.29
C SER A 27 4.65 -3.09 -13.78
N GLN A 28 5.08 -2.07 -14.55
CA GLN A 28 5.35 -2.22 -15.98
C GLN A 28 6.50 -3.19 -16.25
N THR A 29 7.51 -3.19 -15.40
CA THR A 29 8.69 -4.06 -15.55
C THR A 29 8.42 -5.51 -15.16
N LEU A 30 7.65 -5.73 -14.10
CA LEU A 30 7.45 -7.06 -13.49
C LEU A 30 6.09 -7.70 -13.84
N GLY A 31 5.14 -6.92 -14.37
CA GLY A 31 3.75 -7.34 -14.58
C GLY A 31 2.96 -7.51 -13.28
N TYR A 32 3.44 -6.97 -12.16
CA TYR A 32 2.82 -7.12 -10.85
C TYR A 32 1.73 -6.04 -10.66
N PRO A 33 0.53 -6.36 -10.16
CA PRO A 33 -0.44 -5.34 -9.78
C PRO A 33 0.09 -4.45 -8.65
N VAL A 34 -0.26 -3.15 -8.72
CA VAL A 34 0.03 -2.16 -7.68
C VAL A 34 -1.16 -2.01 -6.75
N ILE A 35 -0.89 -2.00 -5.46
CA ILE A 35 -1.84 -1.72 -4.40
C ILE A 35 -1.32 -0.51 -3.63
N ASP A 36 -2.17 0.49 -3.46
CA ASP A 36 -1.91 1.69 -2.68
C ASP A 36 -2.78 1.62 -1.42
N THR A 37 -2.15 1.50 -0.25
CA THR A 37 -2.86 1.31 1.03
C THR A 37 -3.67 2.54 1.40
N ASP A 38 -3.19 3.75 1.10
CA ASP A 38 -3.90 5.02 1.30
C ASP A 38 -5.22 5.02 0.51
N ALA A 39 -5.17 4.61 -0.76
CA ALA A 39 -6.36 4.51 -1.60
C ALA A 39 -7.37 3.48 -1.05
N LEU A 40 -6.89 2.36 -0.49
CA LEU A 40 -7.75 1.36 0.15
C LEU A 40 -8.39 1.90 1.43
N ILE A 41 -7.63 2.62 2.27
CA ILE A 41 -8.14 3.25 3.49
C ILE A 41 -9.26 4.25 3.14
N VAL A 42 -9.04 5.12 2.16
CA VAL A 42 -10.06 6.09 1.70
C VAL A 42 -11.30 5.37 1.18
N LYS A 43 -11.12 4.28 0.43
CA LYS A 43 -12.25 3.48 -0.09
C LYS A 43 -13.05 2.81 1.04
N ARG A 44 -12.38 2.27 2.06
CA ARG A 44 -12.99 1.57 3.20
C ARG A 44 -13.72 2.53 4.13
N THR A 45 -13.07 3.63 4.50
CA THR A 45 -13.60 4.62 5.45
C THR A 45 -14.59 5.58 4.80
N ARG A 46 -14.55 5.73 3.47
CA ARG A 46 -15.25 6.78 2.72
C ARG A 46 -14.88 8.20 3.18
N LYS A 47 -13.71 8.36 3.79
CA LYS A 47 -13.17 9.64 4.26
C LYS A 47 -11.83 9.93 3.59
N PRO A 48 -11.53 11.18 3.21
CA PRO A 48 -10.18 11.55 2.81
C PRO A 48 -9.23 11.47 4.03
N ILE A 49 -7.95 11.14 3.82
CA ILE A 49 -6.96 10.97 4.91
C ILE A 49 -6.88 12.19 5.81
N ARG A 50 -6.92 13.40 5.23
CA ARG A 50 -6.94 14.67 6.00
C ARG A 50 -8.10 14.74 7.02
N GLN A 51 -9.24 14.14 6.69
CA GLN A 51 -10.39 14.11 7.58
C GLN A 51 -10.22 13.03 8.65
N ILE A 52 -9.61 11.89 8.33
CA ILE A 52 -9.25 10.87 9.32
C ILE A 52 -8.31 11.48 10.36
N PHE A 53 -7.26 12.18 9.94
CA PHE A 53 -6.36 12.88 10.87
C PHE A 53 -7.07 13.95 11.71
N ALA A 54 -7.99 14.71 11.11
CA ALA A 54 -8.72 15.76 11.82
C ALA A 54 -9.73 15.22 12.84
N ASP A 55 -10.44 14.15 12.49
CA ASP A 55 -11.54 13.59 13.29
C ASP A 55 -11.04 12.55 14.32
N GLU A 56 -10.01 11.77 13.96
CA GLU A 56 -9.61 10.53 14.67
C GLU A 56 -8.11 10.53 15.06
N GLY A 57 -7.30 11.43 14.49
CA GLY A 57 -5.87 11.53 14.75
C GLY A 57 -5.00 10.61 13.88
N GLU A 58 -3.68 10.79 13.99
CA GLU A 58 -2.70 10.00 13.22
C GLU A 58 -2.64 8.54 13.69
N GLU A 59 -2.82 8.29 14.99
CA GLU A 59 -2.78 6.93 15.55
C GLU A 59 -3.86 6.04 14.94
N ALA A 60 -5.10 6.53 14.84
CA ALA A 60 -6.20 5.81 14.18
C ALA A 60 -5.89 5.48 12.71
N PHE A 61 -5.20 6.38 12.00
CA PHE A 61 -4.76 6.10 10.64
C PHE A 61 -3.67 5.02 10.59
N ARG A 62 -2.74 4.98 11.55
CA ARG A 62 -1.72 3.91 11.65
C ARG A 62 -2.35 2.55 11.96
N ASP A 63 -3.40 2.53 12.75
CA ASP A 63 -4.18 1.31 13.00
C ASP A 63 -4.89 0.83 11.72
N LEU A 64 -5.48 1.75 10.95
CA LEU A 64 -6.10 1.45 9.65
C LEU A 64 -5.08 0.94 8.62
N GLU A 65 -3.90 1.55 8.57
CA GLU A 65 -2.78 1.12 7.72
C GLU A 65 -2.35 -0.30 8.07
N SER A 66 -2.16 -0.59 9.36
CA SER A 66 -1.80 -1.92 9.87
C SER A 66 -2.87 -2.95 9.52
N ALA A 67 -4.15 -2.63 9.72
CA ALA A 67 -5.27 -3.52 9.38
C ALA A 67 -5.33 -3.84 7.87
N VAL A 68 -5.11 -2.84 7.01
CA VAL A 68 -5.04 -3.05 5.55
C VAL A 68 -3.90 -4.00 5.17
N LEU A 69 -2.71 -3.83 5.77
CA LEU A 69 -1.58 -4.70 5.52
C LEU A 69 -1.84 -6.14 5.97
N THR A 70 -2.45 -6.34 7.14
CA THR A 70 -2.85 -7.66 7.65
C THR A 70 -3.85 -8.34 6.70
N ASP A 71 -4.85 -7.61 6.20
CA ASP A 71 -5.81 -8.17 5.25
C ASP A 71 -5.15 -8.59 3.93
N LEU A 72 -4.21 -7.77 3.43
CA LEU A 72 -3.48 -8.07 2.20
C LEU A 72 -2.59 -9.30 2.35
N GLU A 73 -2.02 -9.52 3.53
CA GLU A 73 -1.26 -10.73 3.86
C GLU A 73 -2.16 -11.97 3.89
N ALA A 74 -3.32 -11.89 4.56
CA ALA A 74 -4.27 -12.98 4.76
C ALA A 74 -4.92 -13.49 3.46
N ASP A 75 -5.11 -12.62 2.47
CA ASP A 75 -5.66 -13.00 1.15
C ASP A 75 -4.77 -14.06 0.45
N HIS A 76 -3.48 -14.13 0.78
CA HIS A 76 -2.45 -15.03 0.20
C HIS A 76 -2.05 -14.87 -1.29
N PRO A 77 -2.50 -13.90 -2.13
CA PRO A 77 -1.86 -13.73 -3.43
C PRO A 77 -0.39 -13.35 -3.28
N THR A 78 0.42 -13.81 -4.21
CA THR A 78 1.79 -13.31 -4.34
C THR A 78 1.87 -12.54 -5.64
N ARG A 79 2.98 -11.82 -5.80
CA ARG A 79 3.38 -11.01 -6.95
C ARG A 79 2.68 -9.66 -7.00
N ARG A 80 2.69 -8.95 -5.88
CA ARG A 80 2.09 -7.61 -5.72
C ARG A 80 3.14 -6.56 -5.39
N ILE A 81 2.90 -5.34 -5.82
CA ILE A 81 3.64 -4.15 -5.38
C ILE A 81 2.72 -3.37 -4.45
N ILE A 82 3.09 -3.21 -3.19
CA ILE A 82 2.28 -2.56 -2.15
C ILE A 82 3.00 -1.27 -1.76
N ALA A 83 2.35 -0.12 -1.96
CA ALA A 83 2.84 1.18 -1.53
C ALA A 83 2.08 1.62 -0.27
N THR A 84 2.81 1.99 0.77
CA THR A 84 2.31 2.47 2.07
C THR A 84 3.12 3.67 2.51
#